data_AF-A0A3D5GG42-F1
#
_entry.id   AF-A0A3D5GG42-F1
#
_cell.length_a   1.000
_cell.length_b   1.000
_cell.length_c   1.000
_cell.angle_alpha   90.00
_cell.angle_beta   90.00
_cell.angle_gamma   90.00
#
_symmetry.space_group_name_H-M   'P 1'
#
loop_
_entity.id
_entity.type
_entity.pdbx_description
1 polymer ?
#
loop_
_entity_poly.entity_id
_entity_poly.type
_entity_poly.pdbx_seq_one_letter_code
_entity_poly.pdbx_strand_id
1 'polypeptide(L)'
;MDPREHLQRVSDLLSGLVEGTDVGRLDDPTPCSDFHVRDLIGHFTMGRFLFAADFAGDTARRDELLGGMPERFGDVLGDDHLATYRDASAALDAAVDGIEDVEATADFFLGQ
;
A
#
# COMPACT_ATOMS: atom_id res chain seq x y z
N MET A 1 -3.01 -6.69 -21.62
CA MET A 1 -3.97 -6.16 -20.62
C MET A 1 -3.47 -4.77 -20.31
N ASP A 2 -4.34 -3.78 -20.29
CA ASP A 2 -3.94 -2.43 -19.88
C ASP A 2 -3.44 -2.47 -18.42
N PRO A 3 -2.24 -1.93 -18.10
CA PRO A 3 -1.70 -1.97 -16.75
C PRO A 3 -2.61 -1.32 -15.69
N ARG A 4 -3.34 -0.24 -16.05
CA ARG A 4 -4.26 0.43 -15.13
C ARG A 4 -5.48 -0.43 -14.85
N GLU A 5 -6.10 -0.99 -15.90
CA GLU A 5 -7.19 -1.95 -15.73
C GLU A 5 -6.77 -3.16 -14.89
N HIS A 6 -5.52 -3.63 -15.03
CA HIS A 6 -5.00 -4.72 -14.22
C HIS A 6 -4.86 -4.31 -12.75
N LEU A 7 -4.24 -3.17 -12.49
CA LEU A 7 -4.05 -2.64 -11.14
C LEU A 7 -5.40 -2.40 -10.45
N GLN A 8 -6.36 -1.75 -11.12
CA GLN A 8 -7.71 -1.53 -10.60
C GLN A 8 -8.35 -2.86 -10.16
N ARG A 9 -8.31 -3.88 -11.02
CA ARG A 9 -8.91 -5.19 -10.71
C ARG A 9 -8.26 -5.85 -9.49
N VAL A 10 -6.94 -5.80 -9.37
CA VAL A 10 -6.22 -6.37 -8.23
C VAL A 10 -6.49 -5.55 -6.97
N SER A 11 -6.55 -4.22 -7.07
CA SER A 11 -6.90 -3.33 -5.97
C SER A 11 -8.32 -3.61 -5.46
N ASP A 12 -9.31 -3.77 -6.33
CA ASP A 12 -10.68 -4.08 -5.93
C ASP A 12 -10.78 -5.42 -5.18
N LEU A 13 -10.07 -6.45 -5.66
CA LEU A 13 -10.02 -7.76 -5.01
C LEU A 13 -9.39 -7.67 -3.62
N LEU A 14 -8.27 -6.95 -3.51
CA LEU A 14 -7.58 -6.79 -2.22
C LEU A 14 -8.39 -5.94 -1.25
N SER A 15 -9.02 -4.86 -1.72
CA SER A 15 -9.88 -4.00 -0.90
C SER A 15 -11.04 -4.79 -0.31
N GLY A 16 -11.69 -5.66 -1.09
CA GLY A 16 -12.74 -6.54 -0.56
C GLY A 16 -12.26 -7.45 0.59
N LEU A 17 -11.00 -7.91 0.56
CA LEU A 17 -10.42 -8.72 1.63
C LEU A 17 -10.08 -7.88 2.87
N VAL A 18 -9.44 -6.74 2.69
CA VAL A 18 -9.04 -5.86 3.81
C VAL A 18 -10.28 -5.28 4.49
N GLU A 19 -11.24 -4.76 3.73
CA GLU A 19 -12.47 -4.17 4.27
C GLU A 19 -13.40 -5.20 4.91
N GLY A 20 -13.32 -6.47 4.48
CA GLY A 20 -14.02 -7.59 5.11
C GLY A 20 -13.33 -8.13 6.38
N THR A 21 -12.15 -7.64 6.73
CA THR A 21 -11.39 -8.11 7.90
C THR A 21 -11.81 -7.36 9.16
N ASP A 22 -12.46 -8.09 10.07
CA ASP A 22 -12.83 -7.60 11.40
C ASP A 22 -11.60 -7.30 12.27
N VAL A 23 -11.70 -6.28 13.12
CA VAL A 23 -10.61 -5.87 14.03
C VAL A 23 -10.16 -7.00 14.96
N GLY A 24 -11.06 -7.89 15.38
CA GLY A 24 -10.76 -9.03 16.23
C GLY A 24 -9.98 -10.14 15.52
N ARG A 25 -9.76 -10.03 14.20
CA ARG A 25 -8.99 -11.00 13.39
C ARG A 25 -7.57 -10.54 13.07
N LEU A 26 -7.18 -9.34 13.51
CA LEU A 26 -5.89 -8.75 13.16
C LEU A 26 -4.69 -9.54 13.69
N ASP A 27 -4.86 -10.21 14.83
CA ASP A 27 -3.80 -11.04 15.44
C ASP A 27 -3.82 -12.50 14.96
N ASP A 28 -4.68 -12.86 14.01
CA ASP A 28 -4.69 -14.23 13.48
C ASP A 28 -3.42 -14.53 12.66
N PRO A 29 -2.95 -15.79 12.67
CA PRO A 29 -1.83 -16.21 11.85
C PRO A 29 -2.20 -16.18 10.37
N THR A 30 -1.22 -15.92 9.52
CA THR A 30 -1.35 -16.07 8.07
C THR A 30 -0.51 -17.25 7.56
N PRO A 31 -0.73 -17.73 6.32
CA PRO A 31 0.19 -18.68 5.68
C PRO A 31 1.63 -18.16 5.51
N CYS A 32 1.83 -16.85 5.59
CA CYS A 32 3.16 -16.24 5.68
C CYS A 32 3.62 -16.31 7.14
N SER A 33 4.56 -17.21 7.43
CA SER A 33 4.95 -17.58 8.81
C SER A 33 5.37 -16.42 9.71
N ASP A 34 5.82 -15.31 9.13
CA ASP A 34 6.32 -14.14 9.86
C ASP A 34 5.28 -13.02 10.01
N PHE A 35 4.06 -13.22 9.49
CA PHE A 35 3.03 -12.19 9.39
C PHE A 35 1.72 -12.63 10.04
N HIS A 36 1.22 -11.82 10.98
CA HIS A 36 -0.19 -11.83 11.33
C HIS A 36 -0.99 -11.05 10.29
N VAL A 37 -2.32 -11.16 10.34
CA VAL A 37 -3.21 -10.42 9.44
C VAL A 37 -2.91 -8.91 9.50
N ARG A 38 -2.66 -8.37 10.69
CA ARG A 38 -2.27 -6.97 10.89
C ARG A 38 -1.00 -6.59 10.13
N ASP A 39 0.03 -7.43 10.21
CA ASP A 39 1.29 -7.18 9.52
C ASP A 39 1.11 -7.19 8.00
N LEU A 40 0.29 -8.12 7.50
CA LEU A 40 0.03 -8.27 6.08
C LEU A 40 -0.75 -7.08 5.51
N ILE A 41 -1.80 -6.63 6.21
CA ILE A 41 -2.54 -5.41 5.82
C ILE A 41 -1.62 -4.18 5.90
N GLY A 42 -0.79 -4.11 6.93
CA GLY A 42 0.21 -3.06 7.10
C GLY A 42 1.19 -2.99 5.92
N HIS A 43 1.65 -4.15 5.46
CA HIS A 43 2.55 -4.25 4.32
C HIS A 43 1.95 -3.68 3.03
N PHE A 44 0.69 -4.05 2.72
CA PHE A 44 -0.01 -3.53 1.53
C PHE A 44 -0.36 -2.05 1.63
N THR A 45 -0.62 -1.57 2.84
CA THR A 45 -0.95 -0.16 3.13
C THR A 45 0.29 0.72 2.99
N MET A 46 1.42 0.30 3.56
CA MET A 46 2.70 0.98 3.41
C MET A 46 3.14 1.02 1.94
N GLY A 47 3.04 -0.11 1.24
CA GLY A 47 3.37 -0.18 -0.19
C GLY A 47 2.58 0.84 -1.01
N ARG A 48 1.26 0.95 -0.78
CA ARG A 48 0.41 1.95 -1.44
C ARG A 48 0.90 3.38 -1.24
N PHE A 49 1.24 3.78 0.00
CA PHE A 49 1.78 5.11 0.25
C PHE A 49 3.13 5.35 -0.43
N LEU A 50 4.04 4.37 -0.41
CA LEU A 50 5.35 4.49 -1.05
C LEU A 50 5.23 4.62 -2.57
N PHE A 51 4.44 3.75 -3.20
CA PHE A 51 4.21 3.82 -4.65
C PHE A 51 3.44 5.08 -5.05
N ALA A 52 2.48 5.54 -4.25
CA ALA A 52 1.79 6.80 -4.50
C ALA A 52 2.77 7.98 -4.50
N ALA A 53 3.66 8.06 -3.51
CA ALA A 53 4.69 9.09 -3.43
C ALA A 53 5.62 9.06 -4.64
N ASP A 54 6.09 7.86 -5.04
CA ASP A 54 6.97 7.70 -6.21
C ASP A 54 6.28 8.08 -7.52
N PHE A 55 5.05 7.61 -7.77
CA PHE A 55 4.29 7.96 -8.98
C PHE A 55 3.96 9.45 -9.05
N ALA A 56 3.75 10.10 -7.90
CA ALA A 56 3.56 11.54 -7.83
C ALA A 56 4.87 12.34 -7.95
N GLY A 57 6.03 11.68 -7.96
CA GLY A 57 7.34 12.33 -7.93
C GLY A 57 7.67 13.03 -6.60
N ASP A 58 6.95 12.71 -5.53
CA ASP A 58 7.14 13.28 -4.19
C ASP A 58 8.23 12.54 -3.42
N THR A 59 9.48 12.85 -3.77
CA THR A 59 10.66 12.25 -3.16
C THR A 59 10.79 12.55 -1.67
N ALA A 60 10.34 13.73 -1.22
CA ALA A 60 10.38 14.11 0.18
C ALA A 60 9.43 13.23 1.01
N ARG A 61 8.20 13.01 0.54
CA ARG A 61 7.26 12.11 1.19
C ARG A 61 7.72 10.67 1.18
N ARG A 62 8.27 10.20 0.06
CA ARG A 62 8.85 8.85 -0.03
C ARG A 62 9.96 8.68 1.03
N ASP A 63 10.91 9.59 1.08
CA ASP A 63 12.04 9.50 2.00
C ASP A 63 11.60 9.58 3.47
N GLU A 64 10.56 10.38 3.78
CA GLU A 64 9.91 10.41 5.10
C GLU A 64 9.31 9.03 5.46
N LEU A 65 8.56 8.42 4.55
CA LEU A 65 7.95 7.10 4.76
C LEU A 65 9.00 5.99 4.95
N LEU A 66 10.08 6.03 4.17
CA LEU A 66 11.20 5.10 4.30
C LEU A 66 11.96 5.31 5.61
N GLY A 67 12.22 6.55 5.99
CA GLY A 67 12.90 6.90 7.24
C GLY A 67 12.06 6.61 8.49
N GLY A 68 10.74 6.63 8.35
CA GLY A 68 9.76 6.29 9.39
C GLY A 68 9.32 4.82 9.37
N MET A 69 10.01 3.93 8.64
CA MET A 69 9.62 2.52 8.58
C MET A 69 9.54 1.93 10.00
N PRO A 70 8.37 1.40 10.40
CA PRO A 70 8.23 0.80 11.72
C PRO A 70 8.97 -0.53 11.81
N GLU A 71 9.24 -0.99 13.03
CA GLU A 71 9.81 -2.31 13.31
C GLU A 71 8.91 -3.43 12.76
N ARG A 72 7.58 -3.21 12.78
CA ARG A 72 6.60 -4.11 12.17
C ARG A 72 5.65 -3.37 11.27
N PHE A 73 5.32 -3.96 10.13
CA PHE A 73 4.36 -3.38 9.19
C PHE A 73 2.98 -3.11 9.81
N GLY A 74 2.56 -3.91 10.79
CA GLY A 74 1.29 -3.69 11.49
C GLY A 74 1.19 -2.35 12.22
N ASP A 75 2.31 -1.71 12.54
CA ASP A 75 2.32 -0.42 13.26
C ASP A 75 1.85 0.73 12.36
N VAL A 76 1.98 0.58 11.04
CA VAL A 76 1.53 1.58 10.04
C VAL A 76 0.03 1.82 10.11
N LEU A 77 -0.74 0.83 10.55
CA LEU A 77 -2.20 0.86 10.50
C LEU A 77 -2.86 1.74 11.56
N GLY A 78 -2.16 2.04 12.66
CA GLY A 78 -2.77 2.70 13.82
C GLY A 78 -3.95 1.92 14.40
N ASP A 79 -4.87 2.63 15.06
CA ASP A 79 -6.03 2.01 15.71
C ASP A 79 -7.13 1.60 14.71
N ASP A 80 -7.23 2.28 13.58
CA ASP A 80 -8.22 2.03 12.53
C ASP A 80 -7.52 1.59 11.23
N HIS A 81 -7.35 0.27 11.07
CA HIS A 81 -6.70 -0.29 9.89
C HIS A 81 -7.46 -0.01 8.60
N LEU A 82 -8.79 0.12 8.67
CA LEU A 82 -9.61 0.37 7.48
C LEU A 82 -9.48 1.80 7.01
N ALA A 83 -9.51 2.77 7.93
CA ALA A 83 -9.29 4.17 7.59
C ALA A 83 -7.92 4.36 6.93
N THR A 84 -6.85 3.85 7.56
CA THR A 84 -5.50 3.97 7.03
C THR A 84 -5.34 3.29 5.66
N TYR A 85 -5.93 2.10 5.47
CA TYR A 85 -5.89 1.40 4.18
C TYR A 85 -6.64 2.17 3.07
N ARG A 86 -7.78 2.80 3.39
CA ARG A 86 -8.53 3.62 2.43
C ARG A 86 -7.76 4.88 2.04
N ASP A 87 -7.13 5.54 3.00
CA ASP A 87 -6.29 6.71 2.71
C ASP A 87 -5.12 6.34 1.79
N ALA A 88 -4.47 5.21 2.06
CA ALA A 88 -3.39 4.71 1.21
C ALA A 88 -3.88 4.34 -0.20
N SER A 89 -5.07 3.72 -0.31
CA SER A 89 -5.66 3.37 -1.60
C SER A 89 -6.03 4.61 -2.41
N ALA A 90 -6.66 5.60 -1.79
CA ALA A 90 -6.99 6.87 -2.44
C ALA A 90 -5.73 7.61 -2.93
N ALA A 91 -4.65 7.58 -2.14
CA ALA A 91 -3.36 8.16 -2.55
C ALA A 91 -2.78 7.44 -3.79
N LEU A 92 -2.82 6.10 -3.80
CA LEU A 92 -2.34 5.32 -4.93
C LEU A 92 -3.18 5.58 -6.19
N ASP A 93 -4.50 5.55 -6.08
CA ASP A 93 -5.41 5.77 -7.21
C ASP A 93 -5.20 7.16 -7.82
N ALA A 94 -5.12 8.20 -6.99
CA ALA A 94 -4.85 9.56 -7.44
C ALA A 94 -3.48 9.69 -8.15
N ALA A 95 -2.45 9.02 -7.63
CA ALA A 95 -1.12 9.06 -8.23
C ALA A 95 -1.09 8.30 -9.57
N VAL A 96 -1.76 7.16 -9.66
CA VAL A 96 -1.89 6.38 -10.90
C VAL A 96 -2.63 7.20 -11.94
N ASP A 97 -3.77 7.80 -11.62
CA ASP A 97 -4.55 8.64 -12.54
C ASP A 97 -3.73 9.82 -13.11
N GLY A 98 -2.74 10.30 -12.36
CA GLY A 98 -1.81 11.35 -12.78
C GLY A 98 -0.70 10.90 -13.74
N ILE A 99 -0.46 9.60 -13.93
CA ILE A 99 0.58 9.11 -14.86
C ILE A 99 0.14 9.40 -16.30
N GLU A 100 0.98 10.03 -17.11
CA GLU A 100 0.68 10.26 -18.54
C GLU A 100 1.16 9.09 -19.42
N ASP A 101 2.36 8.57 -19.14
CA ASP A 101 2.99 7.48 -19.88
C ASP A 101 3.35 6.33 -18.92
N VAL A 102 2.63 5.21 -19.05
CA VAL A 102 2.82 4.01 -18.23
C VAL A 102 3.99 3.13 -18.71
N GLU A 103 4.59 3.44 -19.86
CA GLU A 103 5.75 2.73 -20.42
C GLU A 103 7.07 3.45 -20.12
N ALA A 104 7.02 4.66 -19.56
CA ALA A 104 8.19 5.44 -19.21
C ALA A 104 9.02 4.78 -18.09
N THR A 105 10.35 4.88 -18.19
CA THR A 105 11.27 4.46 -17.13
C THR A 105 11.24 5.47 -15.98
N ALA A 106 11.09 4.99 -14.75
CA ALA A 106 11.18 5.82 -13.55
C ALA A 106 12.16 5.21 -12.53
N ASP A 107 12.83 6.08 -11.77
CA ASP A 107 13.68 5.70 -10.66
C ASP A 107 12.82 5.44 -9.42
N PHE A 108 12.60 4.17 -9.10
CA PHE A 108 11.84 3.75 -7.92
C PHE A 108 12.72 3.57 -6.70
N PHE A 109 12.11 3.67 -5.52
CA PHE A 109 12.77 3.39 -4.24
C PHE A 109 13.40 1.98 -4.15
N LEU A 110 12.94 1.02 -4.96
CA LEU A 110 13.43 -0.36 -5.01
C LEU A 110 14.66 -0.55 -5.92
N GLY A 111 15.09 0.48 -6.65
CA GLY A 111 16.08 0.40 -7.72
C GLY A 111 17.42 1.07 -7.45
N GLN A 112 17.81 1.30 -6.19
CA GLN A 112 19.16 1.80 -5.86
C GLN A 112 20.22 0.70 -5.90
#